data_AF-A0AAE1WZP8-F1
#
_entry.id   AF-A0AAE1WZP8-F1
#
_cell.length_a   1.000
_cell.length_b   1.000
_cell.length_c   1.000
_cell.angle_alpha   90.00
_cell.angle_beta   90.00
_cell.angle_gamma   90.00
#
_symmetry.space_group_name_H-M   'P 1'
#
loop_
_entity.id
_entity.type
_entity.pdbx_description
1 polymer ?
#
loop_
_entity_poly.entity_id
_entity_poly.type
_entity_poly.pdbx_seq_one_letter_code
_entity_poly.pdbx_strand_id
1 'polypeptide(L)'
;MIGGAFGMPWFRVKTPPIYFHDTGADILLEIKNLKEAVQELKTIELSEESKLSLENVKRLIQRNFSENPLAWWDRNKIEATLKIKEECKYEYVRYKPIQMNMEDKKEMQMIIKEHINLGLIEPGISAYSSPGFLEHIVEKIRNFPDILKDKKHLQSFLGVVNFAGIFIKDLAKYRKNFRPLLKETESVKWKWEEIHTQRVRELKQVCNTTRRG
;
A
#
# COMPACT_ATOMS: atom_id res chain seq x y z
N MET A 1 -73.86 40.06 -4.21
CA MET A 1 -73.31 41.32 -3.67
C MET A 1 -71.80 41.26 -3.80
N ILE A 2 -71.22 42.25 -4.50
CA ILE A 2 -69.85 42.80 -4.41
C ILE A 2 -68.65 41.82 -4.42
N GLY A 3 -67.66 41.94 -5.29
CA GLY A 3 -67.32 43.00 -6.24
C GLY A 3 -65.99 42.64 -6.94
N GLY A 4 -65.82 43.16 -8.15
CA GLY A 4 -64.52 43.15 -8.84
C GLY A 4 -63.69 44.39 -8.48
N ALA A 5 -62.37 44.26 -8.59
CA ALA A 5 -61.41 45.33 -8.92
C ALA A 5 -60.06 44.65 -9.23
N PHE A 6 -59.65 44.56 -10.49
CA PHE A 6 -58.76 45.49 -11.21
C PHE A 6 -57.31 45.53 -10.71
N GLY A 7 -56.39 45.11 -11.59
CA GLY A 7 -54.95 45.28 -11.48
C GLY A 7 -54.18 44.61 -12.63
N MET A 8 -54.06 45.28 -13.78
CA MET A 8 -53.11 44.93 -14.86
C MET A 8 -51.67 45.33 -14.47
N PRO A 9 -50.63 45.02 -15.25
CA PRO A 9 -50.14 43.69 -15.59
C PRO A 9 -48.63 43.57 -15.23
N TRP A 10 -48.24 42.57 -14.45
CA TRP A 10 -46.82 42.23 -14.35
C TRP A 10 -46.44 41.45 -15.62
N PHE A 11 -45.50 41.99 -16.38
CA PHE A 11 -44.94 41.38 -17.58
C PHE A 11 -44.49 39.94 -17.28
N ARG A 12 -45.20 38.96 -17.86
CA ARG A 12 -44.81 37.54 -17.80
C ARG A 12 -43.86 37.28 -18.96
N VAL A 13 -42.59 37.04 -18.65
CA VAL A 13 -41.63 36.50 -19.64
C VAL A 13 -42.22 35.19 -20.15
N LYS A 14 -42.62 35.15 -21.42
CA LYS A 14 -43.03 33.91 -22.09
C LYS A 14 -41.76 33.13 -22.43
N THR A 15 -41.21 32.37 -21.50
CA THR A 15 -40.39 31.22 -21.89
C THR A 15 -41.37 30.17 -22.44
N PRO A 16 -41.25 29.75 -23.72
CA PRO A 16 -42.09 28.68 -24.23
C PRO A 16 -41.85 27.40 -23.41
N PRO A 17 -42.87 26.54 -23.24
CA PRO A 17 -42.68 25.26 -22.58
C PRO A 17 -41.66 24.45 -23.38
N ILE A 18 -40.62 23.97 -22.72
CA ILE A 18 -39.75 22.95 -23.30
C ILE A 18 -40.59 21.66 -23.30
N TYR A 19 -41.29 21.42 -24.40
CA TYR A 19 -41.88 20.11 -24.65
C TYR A 19 -40.73 19.19 -25.05
N PHE A 20 -40.32 18.32 -24.12
CA PHE A 20 -39.58 17.13 -24.49
C PHE A 20 -40.54 16.29 -25.33
N HIS A 21 -40.31 16.26 -26.64
CA HIS A 21 -41.10 15.51 -27.61
C HIS A 21 -40.75 14.02 -27.64
N ASP A 22 -39.99 13.51 -26.67
CA ASP A 22 -39.75 12.09 -26.55
C ASP A 22 -40.72 11.56 -25.50
N THR A 23 -41.82 10.97 -25.99
CA THR A 23 -42.68 10.20 -25.11
C THR A 23 -41.84 9.08 -24.53
N GLY A 24 -42.00 8.72 -23.25
CA GLY A 24 -41.24 7.61 -22.66
C GLY A 24 -41.35 6.29 -23.46
N ALA A 25 -42.34 6.18 -24.35
CA ALA A 25 -42.48 5.11 -25.32
C ALA A 25 -41.38 5.09 -26.40
N ASP A 26 -40.93 6.25 -26.89
CA ASP A 26 -39.89 6.36 -27.93
C ASP A 26 -38.53 5.88 -27.39
N ILE A 27 -38.19 6.29 -26.16
CA ILE A 27 -36.97 5.85 -25.46
C ILE A 27 -37.02 4.34 -25.20
N LEU A 28 -38.17 3.81 -24.79
CA LEU A 28 -38.34 2.37 -24.54
C LEU A 28 -38.25 1.54 -25.82
N LEU A 29 -38.77 2.05 -26.94
CA LEU A 29 -38.66 1.42 -28.24
C LEU A 29 -37.20 1.40 -28.72
N GLU A 30 -36.46 2.47 -28.52
CA GLU A 30 -35.05 2.55 -28.89
C GLU A 30 -34.18 1.64 -28.03
N ILE A 31 -34.43 1.56 -26.72
CA ILE A 31 -33.78 0.60 -25.82
C ILE A 31 -34.07 -0.84 -26.26
N LYS A 32 -35.29 -1.14 -26.70
CA LYS A 32 -35.67 -2.46 -27.18
C LYS A 32 -34.91 -2.82 -28.46
N ASN A 33 -34.87 -1.90 -29.44
CA ASN A 33 -34.15 -2.09 -30.70
C ASN A 33 -32.64 -2.27 -30.47
N LEU A 34 -32.05 -1.50 -29.55
CA LEU A 34 -30.63 -1.64 -29.19
C LEU A 34 -30.33 -3.00 -28.53
N LYS A 35 -31.25 -3.51 -27.69
CA LYS A 35 -31.09 -4.85 -27.10
C LYS A 35 -31.18 -5.95 -28.15
N GLU A 36 -32.09 -5.82 -29.10
CA GLU A 36 -32.24 -6.76 -30.21
C GLU A 36 -30.99 -6.74 -31.11
N ALA A 37 -30.47 -5.55 -31.47
CA ALA A 37 -29.23 -5.42 -32.23
C ALA A 37 -28.00 -6.00 -31.51
N VAL A 38 -27.88 -5.81 -30.19
CA VAL A 38 -26.79 -6.42 -29.39
C VAL A 38 -26.93 -7.94 -29.33
N GLN A 39 -28.15 -8.46 -29.29
CA GLN A 39 -28.40 -9.90 -29.32
C GLN A 39 -28.02 -10.48 -30.69
N GLU A 40 -28.34 -9.79 -31.78
CA GLU A 40 -27.92 -10.17 -33.13
C GLU A 40 -26.40 -10.17 -33.29
N LEU A 41 -25.69 -9.15 -32.76
CA LEU A 41 -24.23 -9.10 -32.74
C LEU A 41 -23.59 -10.26 -31.95
N LYS A 42 -24.22 -10.70 -30.85
CA LYS A 42 -23.79 -11.89 -30.09
C LYS A 42 -24.00 -13.20 -30.84
N THR A 43 -24.98 -13.23 -31.73
CA THR A 43 -25.26 -14.39 -32.59
C THR A 43 -24.51 -14.36 -33.92
N ILE A 44 -23.72 -13.31 -34.20
CA ILE A 44 -22.76 -13.34 -35.31
C ILE A 44 -21.76 -14.45 -35.00
N GLU A 45 -22.01 -15.60 -35.59
CA GLU A 45 -21.08 -16.70 -35.58
C GLU A 45 -19.81 -16.25 -36.29
N LEU A 46 -18.72 -16.15 -35.53
CA LEU A 46 -17.37 -16.06 -36.08
C LEU A 46 -17.25 -17.11 -37.21
N SER A 47 -16.74 -16.70 -38.38
CA SER A 47 -16.58 -17.62 -39.51
C SER A 47 -15.85 -18.87 -39.06
N GLU A 48 -16.24 -20.03 -39.58
CA GLU A 48 -15.64 -21.31 -39.18
C GLU A 48 -14.11 -21.29 -39.35
N GLU A 49 -13.61 -20.57 -40.34
CA GLU A 49 -12.18 -20.33 -40.58
C GLU A 49 -11.50 -19.55 -39.43
N SER A 50 -12.18 -18.54 -38.87
CA SER A 50 -11.68 -17.78 -37.72
C SER A 50 -11.65 -18.62 -36.45
N LYS A 51 -12.68 -19.45 -36.24
CA LYS A 51 -12.75 -20.40 -35.10
C LYS A 51 -11.63 -21.44 -35.21
N LEU A 52 -11.40 -21.99 -36.40
CA LEU A 52 -10.33 -22.95 -36.68
C LEU A 52 -8.95 -22.34 -36.45
N SER A 53 -8.74 -21.10 -36.91
CA SER A 53 -7.49 -20.36 -36.68
C SER A 53 -7.22 -20.15 -35.19
N LEU A 54 -8.24 -19.72 -34.42
CA LEU A 54 -8.12 -19.53 -32.97
C LEU A 54 -7.75 -20.84 -32.25
N GLU A 55 -8.35 -21.96 -32.66
CA GLU A 55 -8.06 -23.27 -32.07
C GLU A 55 -6.64 -23.73 -32.39
N ASN A 56 -6.16 -23.48 -33.60
CA ASN A 56 -4.77 -23.76 -33.98
C ASN A 56 -3.78 -22.93 -33.15
N VAL A 57 -4.07 -21.64 -32.92
CA VAL A 57 -3.25 -20.77 -32.07
C VAL A 57 -3.23 -21.28 -30.63
N LYS A 58 -4.39 -21.62 -30.05
CA LYS A 58 -4.47 -22.18 -28.69
C LYS A 58 -3.64 -23.46 -28.55
N ARG A 59 -3.74 -24.35 -29.53
CA ARG A 59 -2.97 -25.61 -29.55
C ARG A 59 -1.46 -25.35 -29.63
N LEU A 60 -1.03 -24.39 -30.45
CA LEU A 60 0.36 -23.97 -30.53
C LEU A 60 0.87 -23.37 -29.22
N ILE A 61 0.04 -22.58 -28.54
CA ILE A 61 0.39 -22.00 -27.24
C ILE A 61 0.54 -23.11 -26.21
N GLN A 62 -0.46 -23.98 -26.04
CA GLN A 62 -0.41 -25.08 -25.07
C GLN A 62 0.75 -26.06 -25.30
N ARG A 63 1.18 -26.22 -26.56
CA ARG A 63 2.32 -27.09 -26.91
C ARG A 63 3.68 -26.50 -26.50
N ASN A 64 3.78 -25.17 -26.39
CA ASN A 64 5.04 -24.43 -26.25
C ASN A 64 5.13 -23.57 -24.96
N PHE A 65 4.02 -23.21 -24.33
CA PHE A 65 3.94 -22.31 -23.16
C PHE A 65 3.10 -22.92 -22.03
N SER A 66 3.64 -22.92 -20.82
CA SER A 66 3.13 -23.60 -19.63
C SER A 66 3.49 -22.75 -18.43
N GLU A 67 2.60 -22.74 -17.45
CA GLU A 67 2.81 -22.13 -16.15
C GLU A 67 3.98 -22.79 -15.39
N ASN A 68 4.29 -24.05 -15.71
CA ASN A 68 5.46 -24.71 -15.16
C ASN A 68 6.72 -24.32 -15.96
N PRO A 69 7.67 -23.57 -15.37
CA PRO A 69 8.89 -23.13 -16.05
C PRO A 69 9.81 -24.28 -16.47
N LEU A 70 9.61 -25.49 -15.92
CA LEU A 70 10.39 -26.68 -16.23
C LEU A 70 9.69 -27.65 -17.20
N ALA A 71 8.48 -27.34 -17.68
CA ALA A 71 7.68 -28.26 -18.50
C ALA A 71 8.40 -28.79 -19.76
N TRP A 72 9.40 -28.06 -20.26
CA TRP A 72 10.18 -28.42 -21.45
C TRP A 72 11.68 -28.46 -21.24
N TRP A 73 12.10 -28.55 -19.97
CA TRP A 73 13.51 -28.67 -19.62
C TRP A 73 14.20 -29.82 -20.38
N ASP A 74 13.51 -30.96 -20.53
CA ASP A 74 14.03 -32.12 -21.24
C ASP A 74 14.27 -31.90 -22.74
N ARG A 75 13.57 -30.93 -23.37
CA ARG A 75 13.70 -30.64 -24.81
C ARG A 75 14.96 -29.85 -25.13
N ASN A 76 15.29 -28.88 -24.28
CA ASN A 76 16.35 -27.89 -24.51
C ASN A 76 17.26 -27.81 -23.29
N LYS A 77 17.96 -28.90 -22.95
CA LYS A 77 18.92 -29.04 -21.83
C LYS A 77 20.15 -28.12 -21.96
N ILE A 78 19.91 -26.82 -22.11
CA ILE A 78 20.92 -25.79 -22.24
C ILE A 78 21.44 -25.54 -20.83
N GLU A 79 22.58 -26.13 -20.53
CA GLU A 79 23.27 -25.95 -19.27
C GLU A 79 24.30 -24.84 -19.42
N ALA A 80 24.08 -23.71 -18.72
CA ALA A 80 25.07 -22.66 -18.60
C ALA A 80 25.72 -22.76 -17.20
N THR A 81 27.02 -23.02 -17.15
CA THR A 81 27.75 -23.01 -15.89
C THR A 81 28.20 -21.59 -15.58
N LEU A 82 27.52 -20.93 -14.66
CA LEU A 82 27.93 -19.62 -14.14
C LEU A 82 29.05 -19.82 -13.13
N LYS A 83 30.27 -19.40 -13.48
CA LYS A 83 31.39 -19.33 -12.54
C LYS A 83 31.60 -17.88 -12.14
N ILE A 84 31.61 -17.62 -10.83
CA ILE A 84 32.05 -16.33 -10.31
C ILE A 84 33.55 -16.25 -10.56
N LYS A 85 34.01 -15.20 -11.26
CA LYS A 85 35.45 -14.93 -11.42
C LYS A 85 36.07 -14.79 -10.04
N GLU A 86 37.22 -15.42 -9.79
CA GLU A 86 37.87 -15.37 -8.48
C GLU A 86 38.18 -13.93 -8.03
N GLU A 87 38.46 -13.05 -8.98
CA GLU A 87 38.65 -11.61 -8.81
C GLU A 87 37.43 -10.90 -8.17
N CYS A 88 36.22 -11.40 -8.41
CA CYS A 88 34.97 -10.81 -7.92
C CYS A 88 34.45 -11.49 -6.64
N LYS A 89 35.17 -12.48 -6.08
CA LYS A 89 34.69 -13.31 -4.95
C LYS A 89 34.45 -12.52 -3.66
N TYR A 90 35.10 -11.36 -3.51
CA TYR A 90 35.01 -10.52 -2.31
C TYR A 90 34.56 -9.08 -2.59
N GLU A 91 34.21 -8.79 -3.84
CA GLU A 91 33.77 -7.46 -4.24
C GLU A 91 32.25 -7.37 -4.09
N TYR A 92 31.81 -6.84 -2.94
CA TYR A 92 30.39 -6.58 -2.70
C TYR A 92 29.91 -5.53 -3.69
N VAL A 93 28.99 -5.90 -4.58
CA VAL A 93 28.36 -4.93 -5.47
C VAL A 93 27.41 -4.06 -4.63
N ARG A 94 27.87 -2.85 -4.30
CA ARG A 94 27.11 -1.90 -3.50
C ARG A 94 26.18 -1.10 -4.42
N TYR A 95 24.93 -1.53 -4.53
CA TYR A 95 23.89 -0.72 -5.17
C TYR A 95 23.16 0.12 -4.14
N LYS A 96 22.63 1.27 -4.59
CA LYS A 96 21.66 2.02 -3.79
C LYS A 96 20.41 1.15 -3.64
N PRO A 97 19.82 1.06 -2.44
CA PRO A 97 18.56 0.35 -2.25
C PRO A 97 17.51 0.85 -3.24
N ILE A 98 16.79 -0.09 -3.85
CA ILE A 98 15.68 0.21 -4.75
C ILE A 98 14.70 1.10 -3.96
N GLN A 99 14.43 2.28 -4.49
CA GLN A 99 13.49 3.20 -3.86
C GLN A 99 12.09 2.70 -4.16
N MET A 100 11.40 2.20 -3.14
CA MET A 100 10.03 1.72 -3.27
C MET A 100 9.07 2.90 -3.30
N ASN A 101 8.27 3.01 -4.35
CA ASN A 101 7.28 4.08 -4.48
C ASN A 101 6.08 3.81 -3.52
N MET A 102 5.16 4.76 -3.38
CA MET A 102 4.03 4.62 -2.45
C MET A 102 2.97 3.62 -2.95
N GLU A 103 2.79 3.48 -4.25
CA GLU A 103 1.89 2.51 -4.85
C GLU A 103 2.40 1.07 -4.67
N ASP A 104 3.67 0.80 -4.94
CA ASP A 104 4.35 -0.48 -4.73
C ASP A 104 4.20 -0.95 -3.28
N LYS A 105 4.29 -0.02 -2.32
CA LYS A 105 4.07 -0.33 -0.90
C LYS A 105 2.65 -0.79 -0.62
N LYS A 106 1.65 -0.12 -1.21
CA LYS A 106 0.23 -0.49 -1.03
C LYS A 106 -0.05 -1.84 -1.69
N GLU A 107 0.46 -2.05 -2.90
CA GLU A 107 0.30 -3.31 -3.63
C GLU A 107 0.94 -4.46 -2.84
N MET A 108 2.16 -4.27 -2.36
CA MET A 108 2.84 -5.25 -1.51
C MET A 108 2.04 -5.57 -0.24
N GLN A 109 1.44 -4.57 0.42
CA GLN A 109 0.59 -4.80 1.59
C GLN A 109 -0.66 -5.62 1.27
N MET A 110 -1.30 -5.37 0.13
CA MET A 110 -2.47 -6.12 -0.32
C MET A 110 -2.11 -7.59 -0.58
N ILE A 111 -0.99 -7.84 -1.28
CA ILE A 111 -0.49 -9.19 -1.57
C ILE A 111 -0.18 -9.94 -0.27
N ILE A 112 0.51 -9.31 0.68
CA ILE A 112 0.82 -9.92 1.98
C ILE A 112 -0.46 -10.29 2.72
N LYS A 113 -1.44 -9.38 2.75
CA LYS A 113 -2.73 -9.62 3.43
C LYS A 113 -3.49 -10.79 2.80
N GLU A 114 -3.50 -10.87 1.48
CA GLU A 114 -4.12 -11.98 0.75
C GLU A 114 -3.42 -13.31 1.05
N HIS A 115 -2.09 -13.35 1.03
CA HIS A 115 -1.32 -14.57 1.30
C HIS A 115 -1.49 -15.06 2.75
N ILE A 116 -1.64 -14.14 3.73
CA ILE A 116 -1.99 -14.49 5.11
C ILE A 116 -3.41 -15.09 5.15
N ASN A 117 -4.38 -14.46 4.47
CA ASN A 117 -5.75 -14.97 4.43
C ASN A 117 -5.86 -16.34 3.76
N LEU A 118 -5.04 -16.60 2.74
CA LEU A 118 -4.94 -17.89 2.08
C LEU A 118 -4.14 -18.93 2.89
N GLY A 119 -3.53 -18.53 4.01
CA GLY A 119 -2.71 -19.41 4.84
C GLY A 119 -1.39 -19.85 4.17
N LEU A 120 -0.96 -19.16 3.10
CA LEU A 120 0.29 -19.44 2.40
C LEU A 120 1.51 -18.96 3.18
N ILE A 121 1.33 -17.91 4.00
CA ILE A 121 2.37 -17.34 4.85
C ILE A 121 1.81 -17.03 6.24
N GLU A 122 2.68 -17.06 7.25
CA GLU A 122 2.36 -16.67 8.62
C GLU A 122 3.15 -15.42 9.03
N PRO A 123 2.60 -14.56 9.91
CA PRO A 123 3.32 -13.40 10.41
C PRO A 123 4.53 -13.84 11.26
N GLY A 124 5.73 -13.49 10.79
CA GLY A 124 6.98 -13.83 11.47
C GLY A 124 7.31 -12.92 12.66
N ILE A 125 8.00 -13.46 13.66
CA ILE A 125 8.47 -12.76 14.89
C ILE A 125 9.89 -12.18 14.70
N SER A 126 10.37 -12.10 13.45
CA SER A 126 11.76 -11.78 13.13
C SER A 126 12.20 -10.40 13.67
N ALA A 127 13.36 -10.40 14.35
CA ALA A 127 14.04 -9.20 14.83
C ALA A 127 14.59 -8.28 13.71
N TYR A 128 14.65 -8.78 12.48
CA TYR A 128 15.07 -8.03 11.30
C TYR A 128 13.88 -7.88 10.36
N SER A 129 13.42 -6.66 10.17
CA SER A 129 12.12 -6.45 9.54
C SER A 129 12.00 -5.20 8.65
N SER A 130 11.16 -5.38 7.63
CA SER A 130 10.91 -4.57 6.43
C SER A 130 10.09 -3.28 6.70
N PRO A 131 10.07 -2.26 5.81
CA PRO A 131 9.52 -0.90 6.05
C PRO A 131 8.06 -0.76 6.50
N GLY A 132 7.26 -1.83 6.55
CA GLY A 132 5.97 -1.85 7.26
C GLY A 132 6.08 -1.72 8.79
N PHE A 133 7.29 -1.73 9.34
CA PHE A 133 7.54 -1.74 10.78
C PHE A 133 7.36 -0.41 11.51
N LEU A 134 7.24 0.73 10.82
CA LEU A 134 7.15 2.03 11.50
C LEU A 134 5.99 2.07 12.52
N GLU A 135 4.84 1.52 12.14
CA GLU A 135 3.66 1.46 13.02
C GLU A 135 3.93 0.64 14.29
N HIS A 136 4.51 -0.55 14.13
CA HIS A 136 4.86 -1.43 15.25
C HIS A 136 5.97 -0.84 16.15
N ILE A 137 6.91 -0.07 15.58
CA ILE A 137 7.95 0.64 16.34
C ILE A 137 7.35 1.78 17.17
N VAL A 138 6.47 2.57 16.55
CA VAL A 138 5.78 3.67 17.25
C VAL A 138 4.86 3.11 18.34
N GLU A 139 4.18 2.00 18.08
CA GLU A 139 3.38 1.30 19.09
C GLU A 139 4.23 0.78 20.25
N LYS A 140 5.39 0.16 19.97
CA LYS A 140 6.35 -0.22 21.02
C LYS A 140 6.79 0.99 21.85
N ILE A 141 7.15 2.11 21.21
CA ILE A 141 7.55 3.36 21.90
C ILE A 141 6.41 3.89 22.79
N ARG A 142 5.16 3.81 22.33
CA ARG A 142 3.98 4.22 23.10
C ARG A 142 3.80 3.37 24.36
N ASN A 143 4.01 2.06 24.24
CA ASN A 143 3.79 1.09 25.32
C ASN A 143 4.88 1.08 26.40
N PHE A 144 6.03 1.74 26.19
CA PHE A 144 7.01 1.95 27.26
C PHE A 144 6.43 2.81 28.38
N PRO A 145 6.80 2.58 29.65
CA PRO A 145 6.43 3.49 30.74
C PRO A 145 7.15 4.85 30.59
N ASP A 146 6.51 5.92 31.07
CA ASP A 146 7.11 7.27 31.07
C ASP A 146 8.32 7.37 32.00
N ILE A 147 8.34 6.55 33.06
CA ILE A 147 9.41 6.45 34.05
C ILE A 147 10.12 5.12 33.83
N LEU A 148 11.40 5.17 33.46
CA LEU A 148 12.23 3.97 33.32
C LEU A 148 12.96 3.74 34.65
N LYS A 149 12.89 2.52 35.17
CA LYS A 149 13.42 2.18 36.50
C LYS A 149 14.88 1.78 36.49
N ASP A 150 15.33 1.18 35.38
CA ASP A 150 16.67 0.59 35.28
C ASP A 150 17.40 1.04 34.02
N LYS A 151 18.73 0.96 34.09
CA LYS A 151 19.60 1.15 32.92
C LYS A 151 19.24 0.23 31.77
N LYS A 152 18.90 -1.03 32.04
CA LYS A 152 18.45 -1.99 31.01
C LYS A 152 17.16 -1.53 30.33
N HIS A 153 16.19 -1.02 31.11
CA HIS A 153 14.95 -0.47 30.58
C HIS A 153 15.20 0.77 29.72
N LEU A 154 16.10 1.66 30.13
CA LEU A 154 16.53 2.82 29.34
C LEU A 154 17.27 2.44 28.06
N GLN A 155 18.18 1.45 28.12
CA GLN A 155 18.88 0.95 26.94
C GLN A 155 17.92 0.33 25.92
N SER A 156 16.96 -0.46 26.39
CA SER A 156 15.92 -1.06 25.55
C SER A 156 15.08 0.03 24.85
N PHE A 157 14.59 1.01 25.63
CA PHE A 157 13.84 2.16 25.09
C PHE A 157 14.66 2.94 24.04
N LEU A 158 15.91 3.29 24.35
CA LEU A 158 16.79 4.03 23.43
C LEU A 158 17.19 3.22 22.21
N GLY A 159 17.19 1.89 22.28
CA GLY A 159 17.39 0.99 21.15
C GLY A 159 16.23 1.09 20.16
N VAL A 160 14.98 1.02 20.65
CA VAL A 160 13.78 1.18 19.81
C VAL A 160 13.69 2.58 19.21
N VAL A 161 13.99 3.62 20.00
CA VAL A 161 14.05 5.02 19.53
C VAL A 161 15.14 5.22 18.47
N ASN A 162 16.29 4.54 18.58
CA ASN A 162 17.36 4.62 17.58
C ASN A 162 16.90 4.08 16.23
N PHE A 163 16.13 2.99 16.25
CA PHE A 163 15.54 2.43 15.04
C PHE A 163 14.50 3.38 14.42
N ALA A 164 13.68 4.06 15.24
CA ALA A 164 12.79 5.12 14.76
C ALA A 164 13.54 6.33 14.15
N GLY A 165 14.78 6.59 14.61
CA GLY A 165 15.66 7.63 14.08
C GLY A 165 16.11 7.45 12.63
N ILE A 166 15.88 6.28 12.03
CA ILE A 166 16.07 6.05 10.59
C ILE A 166 15.03 6.84 9.77
N PHE A 167 13.85 7.06 10.35
CA PHE A 167 12.69 7.62 9.66
C PHE A 167 12.37 9.04 10.12
N ILE A 168 12.57 9.33 11.40
CA ILE A 168 12.31 10.64 12.00
C ILE A 168 13.65 11.35 12.18
N LYS A 169 13.78 12.57 11.67
CA LYS A 169 15.01 13.36 11.82
C LYS A 169 15.11 13.92 13.25
N ASP A 170 16.34 14.16 13.70
CA ASP A 170 16.66 14.88 14.95
C ASP A 170 16.38 14.20 16.31
N LEU A 171 16.08 12.89 16.39
CA LEU A 171 15.95 12.23 17.71
C LEU A 171 17.25 12.21 18.52
N ALA A 172 18.39 12.39 17.87
CA ALA A 172 19.70 12.45 18.52
C ALA A 172 19.80 13.59 19.55
N LYS A 173 19.00 14.66 19.42
CA LYS A 173 18.96 15.78 20.37
C LYS A 173 18.53 15.34 21.77
N TYR A 174 17.51 14.49 21.86
CA TYR A 174 16.95 13.99 23.12
C TYR A 174 17.88 13.00 23.84
N ARG A 175 18.79 12.35 23.10
CA ARG A 175 19.77 11.40 23.68
C ARG A 175 20.77 12.06 24.63
N LYS A 176 21.03 13.36 24.50
CA LYS A 176 22.00 14.09 25.33
C LYS A 176 21.65 13.99 26.82
N ASN A 177 20.37 14.11 27.16
CA ASN A 177 19.89 14.06 28.53
C ASN A 177 19.99 12.65 29.16
N PHE A 178 20.06 11.59 28.34
CA PHE A 178 20.17 10.21 28.82
C PHE A 178 21.61 9.68 28.88
N ARG A 179 22.58 10.37 28.26
CA ARG A 179 24.00 9.97 28.28
C ARG A 179 24.57 9.77 29.69
N PRO A 180 24.28 10.64 30.69
CA PRO A 180 24.77 10.45 32.06
C PRO A 180 24.26 9.15 32.69
N LEU A 181 23.01 8.77 32.42
CA LEU A 181 22.35 7.56 32.95
C LEU A 181 22.86 6.24 32.31
N LEU A 182 23.55 6.33 31.18
CA LEU A 182 24.08 5.16 30.46
C LEU A 182 25.50 4.78 30.87
N LYS A 183 26.25 5.67 31.52
CA LYS A 183 27.59 5.38 32.03
C LYS A 183 27.47 4.60 33.33
N GLU A 184 27.85 3.32 33.32
CA GLU A 184 28.01 2.56 34.57
C GLU A 184 29.32 2.99 35.21
N THR A 185 29.23 3.66 36.35
CA THR A 185 30.35 3.86 37.27
C THR A 185 29.79 3.68 38.67
N GLU A 186 30.54 3.05 39.57
CA GLU A 186 30.17 2.81 40.98
C GLU A 186 29.69 4.06 41.73
N SER A 187 30.02 5.26 41.23
CA SER A 187 29.63 6.57 41.75
C SER A 187 28.30 7.13 41.21
N VAL A 188 27.69 6.54 40.19
CA VAL A 188 26.43 7.00 39.58
C VAL A 188 25.29 6.09 40.05
N LYS A 189 24.81 6.31 41.27
CA LYS A 189 23.50 5.79 41.70
C LYS A 189 22.46 6.27 40.68
N TRP A 190 21.59 5.37 40.22
CA TRP A 190 20.48 5.70 39.31
C TRP A 190 19.70 6.90 39.84
N LYS A 191 19.80 8.05 39.17
CA LYS A 191 19.13 9.31 39.54
C LYS A 191 18.18 9.70 38.42
N TRP A 192 16.93 9.26 38.54
CA TRP A 192 15.89 9.64 37.60
C TRP A 192 15.23 10.95 38.04
N GLU A 193 15.37 12.00 37.24
CA GLU A 193 14.78 13.32 37.43
C GLU A 193 13.59 13.57 36.50
N GLU A 194 12.75 14.55 36.84
CA GLU A 194 11.56 14.91 36.05
C GLU A 194 11.91 15.29 34.60
N ILE A 195 13.10 15.86 34.37
CA ILE A 195 13.58 16.16 33.02
C ILE A 195 13.67 14.90 32.15
N HIS A 196 13.97 13.73 32.70
CA HIS A 196 14.05 12.48 31.93
C HIS A 196 12.65 11.98 31.56
N THR A 197 11.69 12.04 32.49
CA THR A 197 10.28 11.73 32.22
C THR A 197 9.72 12.62 31.10
N GLN A 198 9.99 13.93 31.18
CA GLN A 198 9.55 14.88 30.16
C GLN A 198 10.13 14.56 28.78
N ARG A 199 11.40 14.17 28.70
CA ARG A 199 12.04 13.79 27.43
C ARG A 199 11.48 12.50 26.84
N VAL A 200 11.08 11.53 27.67
CA VAL A 200 10.37 10.32 27.21
C VAL A 200 9.01 10.69 26.61
N ARG A 201 8.26 11.60 27.25
CA ARG A 201 6.97 12.09 26.71
C ARG A 201 7.14 12.84 25.40
N GLU A 202 8.12 13.74 25.31
CA GLU A 202 8.44 14.46 24.06
C GLU A 202 8.78 13.50 22.92
N LEU A 203 9.60 12.47 23.19
CA LEU A 203 9.93 11.44 22.21
C LEU A 203 8.69 10.69 21.72
N LYS A 204 7.78 10.32 22.62
CA LYS A 204 6.50 9.68 22.26
C LYS A 204 5.64 10.61 21.40
N GLN A 205 5.58 11.90 21.72
CA GLN A 205 4.81 12.88 20.95
C GLN A 205 5.39 13.08 19.53
N VAL A 206 6.70 13.23 19.41
CA VAL A 206 7.37 13.37 18.10
C VAL A 206 7.09 12.16 17.21
N CYS A 207 7.19 10.95 17.76
CA CYS A 207 6.88 9.72 17.03
C CYS A 207 5.41 9.63 16.58
N ASN A 208 4.47 10.23 17.31
CA ASN A 208 3.05 10.25 16.93
C ASN A 208 2.72 11.30 15.85
N THR A 209 3.38 12.46 15.87
CA THR A 209 3.10 13.56 14.94
C THR A 209 3.55 13.24 13.51
N THR A 210 4.64 12.48 13.34
CA THR A 210 5.14 12.07 12.01
C THR A 210 4.17 11.16 11.25
N ARG A 211 3.11 10.64 11.88
CA ARG A 211 2.05 9.84 11.24
C ARG A 211 1.17 10.62 10.24
N ARG A 212 1.28 11.96 10.16
CA ARG A 212 0.39 12.82 9.35
C ARG A 212 1.04 13.48 8.11
N GLY A 213 2.24 13.07 7.71
CA GLY A 213 2.96 13.62 6.55
C GLY A 213 2.97 12.68 5.36
#